data_AF-A0A1S8T0I1-F1
#
_entry.id   AF-A0A1S8T0I1-F1
#
_cell.length_a   1.000
_cell.length_b   1.000
_cell.length_c   1.000
_cell.angle_alpha   90.00
_cell.angle_beta   90.00
_cell.angle_gamma   90.00
#
_symmetry.space_group_name_H-M   'P 1'
#
loop_
_entity.id
_entity.type
_entity.pdbx_description
1 polymer ?
#
loop_
_entity_poly.entity_id
_entity_poly.type
_entity_poly.pdbx_seq_one_letter_code
_entity_poly.pdbx_strand_id
1 'polypeptide(L)'
;MSSVYPWIYVDYTNNIWKFFRNDNKELRYKIMYGEGKWTKESLIDKEVLGFAVYVEENDIIHIVYSNIKRELKYCTLKDKQWVGKMLYQMENDEFEIQNLKVEIIGYEMHIFYLLVGNDGSDHGVLMHCIWNGKEIITNALQDIILISNLKEHYSVNVNEKNNIDVFFTTDEGDEISLNYCTFQNRRWSSAKRLYGIQGEDIGFQVLRDQKYIHILNKSREDSIYLLDHVCIDMSGNIQEFKVHESNKELTEPILFIESNKLYSCWLEEGEIFYSFFNSEKWGSKLYFDRGNKVAVSRYNCFICCDGESSLKGVEVYGTNELDLYLFVPSQFIVNMKDLFKYEVNQANTATLHEEEVFQSLKLELSRVKSEKKNLEKKIVSLNMQLQKKQRFMEEYEDRIARILEQKRKVDENYNVLLELQQNIQKELEDANQQLANERKLKISIENKLKECEEENTIIRQQVKMISKENNKLYDELEFEKNQSIMERLLRKRPSGI
;
A
#
# COMPACT_ATOMS: atom_id res chain seq x y z
N MET A 1 -25.22 -11.71 -9.40
CA MET A 1 -23.99 -11.05 -9.89
C MET A 1 -23.58 -10.02 -8.85
N SER A 2 -22.36 -10.11 -8.28
CA SER A 2 -21.89 -9.10 -7.34
C SER A 2 -21.64 -7.77 -8.06
N SER A 3 -22.49 -6.79 -7.76
CA SER A 3 -22.35 -5.41 -8.20
C SER A 3 -21.24 -4.76 -7.39
N VAL A 4 -20.14 -4.37 -8.04
CA VAL A 4 -19.07 -3.59 -7.40
C VAL A 4 -19.41 -2.12 -7.57
N TYR A 5 -19.55 -1.39 -6.46
CA TYR A 5 -19.79 0.04 -6.53
C TYR A 5 -18.62 0.75 -7.23
N PRO A 6 -18.90 1.64 -8.19
CA PRO A 6 -17.85 2.48 -8.74
C PRO A 6 -17.27 3.39 -7.65
N TRP A 7 -15.98 3.69 -7.80
CA TRP A 7 -15.27 4.62 -6.93
C TRP A 7 -15.08 5.94 -7.64
N ILE A 8 -15.36 7.03 -6.92
CA ILE A 8 -15.13 8.39 -7.33
C ILE A 8 -14.01 8.98 -6.48
N TYR A 9 -13.12 9.72 -7.12
CA TYR A 9 -12.14 10.54 -6.43
C TYR A 9 -12.16 11.94 -7.04
N VAL A 10 -12.40 12.94 -6.21
CA VAL A 10 -12.32 14.36 -6.59
C VAL A 10 -10.98 14.89 -6.11
N ASP A 11 -10.09 15.19 -7.06
CA ASP A 11 -8.74 15.69 -6.76
C ASP A 11 -8.76 17.18 -6.34
N TYR A 12 -7.62 17.67 -5.85
CA TYR A 12 -7.44 19.06 -5.40
C TYR A 12 -7.68 20.11 -6.50
N THR A 13 -7.73 19.71 -7.77
CA THR A 13 -8.08 20.59 -8.90
C THR A 13 -9.54 20.45 -9.33
N ASN A 14 -10.37 19.78 -8.53
CA ASN A 14 -11.76 19.43 -8.82
C ASN A 14 -11.96 18.55 -10.06
N ASN A 15 -10.93 17.80 -10.49
CA ASN A 15 -11.18 16.77 -11.51
C ASN A 15 -11.82 15.55 -10.86
N ILE A 16 -12.77 14.95 -11.56
CA ILE A 16 -13.48 13.76 -11.08
C ILE A 16 -12.90 12.53 -11.77
N TRP A 17 -12.24 11.68 -10.99
CA TRP A 17 -11.78 10.37 -11.39
C TRP A 17 -12.88 9.35 -11.11
N LYS A 18 -13.27 8.59 -12.12
CA LYS A 18 -14.22 7.47 -11.98
C LYS A 18 -13.52 6.16 -12.26
N PHE A 19 -13.41 5.30 -11.25
CA PHE A 19 -12.91 3.93 -11.34
C PHE A 19 -14.08 2.96 -11.35
N PHE A 20 -14.09 2.05 -12.31
CA PHE A 20 -15.20 1.10 -12.46
C PHE A 20 -14.76 -0.17 -13.17
N ARG A 21 -15.49 -1.25 -12.91
CA ARG A 21 -15.41 -2.50 -13.67
C ARG A 21 -16.52 -2.50 -14.71
N ASN A 22 -16.18 -2.70 -15.99
CA ASN A 22 -17.19 -2.87 -17.04
C ASN A 22 -17.71 -4.32 -17.12
N ASP A 23 -18.69 -4.56 -17.99
CA ASP A 23 -19.30 -5.89 -18.16
C ASP A 23 -18.32 -6.96 -18.68
N ASN A 24 -17.25 -6.52 -19.36
CA ASN A 24 -16.17 -7.39 -19.83
C ASN A 24 -15.15 -7.74 -18.72
N LYS A 25 -15.46 -7.44 -17.46
CA LYS A 25 -14.54 -7.61 -16.31
C LYS A 25 -13.23 -6.83 -16.47
N GLU A 26 -13.24 -5.69 -17.15
CA GLU A 26 -12.09 -4.82 -17.26
C GLU A 26 -12.19 -3.69 -16.23
N LEU A 27 -11.13 -3.52 -15.44
CA LEU A 27 -10.99 -2.39 -14.52
C LEU A 27 -10.48 -1.20 -15.31
N ARG A 28 -11.28 -0.14 -15.35
CA ARG A 28 -11.03 1.06 -16.15
C ARG A 28 -11.17 2.31 -15.30
N TYR A 29 -10.59 3.39 -15.80
CA TYR A 29 -10.81 4.72 -15.26
C TYR A 29 -11.03 5.75 -16.37
N LYS A 30 -11.72 6.83 -16.03
CA LYS A 30 -11.84 8.05 -16.83
C LYS A 30 -11.83 9.27 -15.92
N ILE A 31 -11.39 10.40 -16.46
CA ILE A 31 -11.24 11.66 -15.72
C ILE A 31 -12.13 12.71 -16.37
N MET A 32 -12.81 13.51 -15.55
CA MET A 32 -13.56 14.69 -15.97
C MET A 32 -12.81 15.94 -15.51
N TYR A 33 -12.27 16.71 -16.45
CA TYR A 33 -11.48 17.95 -16.19
C TYR A 33 -12.35 19.23 -16.11
N GLY A 34 -13.67 19.09 -16.14
CA GLY A 34 -14.66 20.18 -16.16
C GLY A 34 -16.04 19.64 -16.54
N GLU A 35 -17.10 20.46 -16.43
CA GLU A 35 -18.49 20.01 -16.61
C GLU A 35 -18.68 19.20 -17.93
N GLY A 36 -19.00 17.92 -17.77
CA GLY A 36 -19.45 17.01 -18.83
C GLY A 36 -18.41 16.40 -19.77
N LYS A 37 -17.13 16.81 -19.69
CA LYS A 37 -16.10 16.34 -20.63
C LYS A 37 -15.21 15.28 -20.01
N TRP A 38 -15.55 14.02 -20.28
CA TRP A 38 -14.74 12.86 -19.90
C TRP A 38 -13.60 12.59 -20.88
N THR A 39 -12.46 12.15 -20.35
CA THR A 39 -11.42 11.50 -21.14
C THR A 39 -11.91 10.17 -21.72
N LYS A 40 -11.21 9.66 -22.73
CA LYS A 40 -11.35 8.26 -23.14
C LYS A 40 -11.08 7.34 -21.93
N GLU A 41 -11.82 6.24 -21.86
CA GLU A 41 -11.58 5.20 -20.87
C GLU A 41 -10.19 4.60 -21.04
N SER A 42 -9.47 4.52 -19.94
CA SER A 42 -8.14 3.94 -19.84
C SER A 42 -8.21 2.64 -19.08
N LEU A 43 -7.57 1.59 -19.62
CA LEU A 43 -7.50 0.27 -19.02
C LEU A 43 -6.46 0.25 -17.89
N ILE A 44 -6.83 -0.34 -16.74
CA ILE A 44 -5.92 -0.64 -15.63
C ILE A 44 -5.53 -2.12 -15.70
N ASP A 45 -6.51 -3.02 -15.68
CA ASP A 45 -6.30 -4.46 -15.81
C ASP A 45 -7.55 -5.18 -16.35
N LYS A 46 -7.39 -6.44 -16.76
CA LYS A 46 -8.44 -7.31 -17.29
C LYS A 46 -8.79 -8.41 -16.31
N GLU A 47 -9.92 -9.08 -16.56
CA GLU A 47 -10.38 -10.24 -15.81
C GLU A 47 -10.60 -9.96 -14.31
N VAL A 48 -10.94 -8.73 -13.96
CA VAL A 48 -11.11 -8.26 -12.58
C VAL A 48 -12.46 -8.71 -12.03
N LEU A 49 -12.47 -9.31 -10.85
CA LEU A 49 -13.66 -9.76 -10.13
C LEU A 49 -14.14 -8.71 -9.12
N GLY A 50 -13.26 -8.11 -8.34
CA GLY A 50 -13.59 -7.04 -7.41
C GLY A 50 -12.45 -6.05 -7.30
N PHE A 51 -12.74 -4.84 -6.84
CA PHE A 51 -11.71 -3.85 -6.54
C PHE A 51 -12.15 -2.90 -5.42
N ALA A 52 -11.16 -2.33 -4.74
CA ALA A 52 -11.29 -1.23 -3.80
C ALA A 52 -10.25 -0.17 -4.11
N VAL A 53 -10.63 1.09 -3.91
CA VAL A 53 -9.76 2.25 -4.07
C VAL A 53 -9.55 2.89 -2.70
N TYR A 54 -8.33 3.30 -2.41
CA TYR A 54 -7.99 4.11 -1.25
C TYR A 54 -7.12 5.27 -1.73
N VAL A 55 -7.42 6.49 -1.26
CA VAL A 55 -6.65 7.68 -1.63
C VAL A 55 -6.05 8.29 -0.37
N GLU A 56 -4.73 8.44 -0.36
CA GLU A 56 -4.00 9.11 0.72
C GLU A 56 -4.14 10.65 0.63
N GLU A 57 -3.82 11.35 1.72
CA GLU A 57 -3.86 12.83 1.81
C GLU A 57 -2.95 13.54 0.79
N ASN A 58 -1.96 12.84 0.25
CA ASN A 58 -0.99 13.31 -0.75
C ASN A 58 -1.43 12.97 -2.19
N ASP A 59 -2.70 12.64 -2.41
CA ASP A 59 -3.30 12.25 -3.68
C ASP A 59 -2.71 10.97 -4.30
N ILE A 60 -2.02 10.14 -3.50
CA ILE A 60 -1.60 8.81 -3.95
C ILE A 60 -2.82 7.89 -3.97
N ILE A 61 -3.12 7.39 -5.17
CA ILE A 61 -4.20 6.43 -5.40
C ILE A 61 -3.65 5.02 -5.25
N HIS A 62 -4.27 4.25 -4.36
CA HIS A 62 -4.04 2.84 -4.16
C HIS A 62 -5.26 2.06 -4.65
N ILE A 63 -5.04 1.07 -5.51
CA ILE A 63 -6.10 0.18 -5.98
C ILE A 63 -5.71 -1.25 -5.65
N VAL A 64 -6.58 -1.93 -4.91
CA VAL A 64 -6.46 -3.36 -4.67
C VAL A 64 -7.59 -4.06 -5.40
N TYR A 65 -7.28 -5.14 -6.10
CA TYR A 65 -8.26 -5.84 -6.91
C TYR A 65 -7.97 -7.34 -6.98
N SER A 66 -9.02 -8.11 -7.25
CA SER A 66 -8.94 -9.55 -7.48
C SER A 66 -9.24 -9.87 -8.95
N ASN A 67 -8.75 -11.01 -9.45
CA ASN A 67 -9.04 -11.47 -10.81
C ASN A 67 -9.56 -12.91 -10.86
N ILE A 68 -9.98 -13.36 -12.05
CA ILE A 68 -10.47 -14.73 -12.28
C ILE A 68 -9.39 -15.81 -12.03
N LYS A 69 -8.11 -15.42 -12.01
CA LYS A 69 -6.98 -16.30 -11.69
C LYS A 69 -6.73 -16.42 -10.18
N ARG A 70 -7.62 -15.85 -9.37
CA ARG A 70 -7.58 -15.87 -7.89
C ARG A 70 -6.34 -15.16 -7.34
N GLU A 71 -5.86 -14.15 -8.07
CA GLU A 71 -4.77 -13.29 -7.63
C GLU A 71 -5.36 -12.05 -6.96
N LEU A 72 -4.84 -11.73 -5.76
CA LEU A 72 -4.99 -10.44 -5.13
C LEU A 72 -3.84 -9.54 -5.59
N LYS A 73 -4.17 -8.45 -6.27
CA LYS A 73 -3.21 -7.53 -6.89
C LYS A 73 -3.39 -6.13 -6.31
N TYR A 74 -2.27 -5.41 -6.29
CA TYR A 74 -2.20 -4.00 -5.92
C TYR A 74 -1.66 -3.22 -7.10
N CYS A 75 -2.17 -2.02 -7.33
CA CYS A 75 -1.53 -1.05 -8.20
C CYS A 75 -1.65 0.38 -7.68
N THR A 76 -0.73 1.22 -8.13
CA THR A 76 -0.70 2.66 -7.84
C THR A 76 -0.23 3.43 -9.07
N LEU A 77 -0.53 4.71 -9.11
CA LEU A 77 -0.15 5.59 -10.22
C LEU A 77 1.24 6.18 -9.96
N LYS A 78 2.22 5.86 -10.81
CA LYS A 78 3.58 6.42 -10.76
C LYS A 78 3.98 6.91 -12.14
N ASP A 79 4.48 8.14 -12.24
CA ASP A 79 4.91 8.75 -13.51
C ASP A 79 3.83 8.68 -14.61
N LYS A 80 2.55 8.86 -14.23
CA LYS A 80 1.35 8.74 -15.08
C LYS A 80 1.09 7.33 -15.65
N GLN A 81 1.71 6.31 -15.08
CA GLN A 81 1.49 4.91 -15.44
C GLN A 81 1.06 4.09 -14.22
N TRP A 82 0.15 3.15 -14.42
CA TRP A 82 -0.23 2.21 -13.37
C TRP A 82 0.87 1.17 -13.19
N VAL A 83 1.42 1.11 -11.98
CA VAL A 83 2.44 0.13 -11.60
C VAL A 83 1.80 -0.84 -10.61
N GLY A 84 1.82 -2.12 -10.97
CA GLY A 84 1.16 -3.18 -10.21
C GLY A 84 2.12 -4.20 -9.60
N LYS A 85 1.66 -4.88 -8.54
CA LYS A 85 2.31 -6.01 -7.88
C LYS A 85 1.24 -7.05 -7.52
N MET A 86 1.52 -8.34 -7.76
CA MET A 86 0.73 -9.43 -7.20
C MET A 86 1.09 -9.57 -5.72
N LEU A 87 0.09 -9.47 -4.86
CA LEU A 87 0.24 -9.59 -3.41
C LEU A 87 0.17 -11.06 -3.02
N TYR A 88 -0.89 -11.73 -3.43
CA TYR A 88 -1.20 -13.08 -3.02
C TYR A 88 -1.91 -13.81 -4.16
N GLN A 89 -1.67 -15.12 -4.27
CA GLN A 89 -2.43 -15.99 -5.15
C GLN A 89 -2.99 -17.14 -4.33
N MET A 90 -4.29 -17.34 -4.43
CA MET A 90 -4.96 -18.40 -3.70
C MET A 90 -4.81 -19.74 -4.42
N GLU A 91 -4.47 -20.77 -3.66
CA GLU A 91 -4.27 -22.13 -4.18
C GLU A 91 -5.60 -22.87 -4.39
N ASN A 92 -6.57 -22.71 -3.48
CA ASN A 92 -7.86 -23.38 -3.58
C ASN A 92 -8.69 -22.79 -4.74
N ASP A 93 -9.12 -23.64 -5.66
CA ASP A 93 -9.93 -23.25 -6.81
C ASP A 93 -11.44 -23.23 -6.53
N GLU A 94 -11.89 -23.67 -5.36
CA GLU A 94 -13.29 -23.65 -4.91
C GLU A 94 -13.81 -22.25 -4.53
N PHE A 95 -12.93 -21.26 -4.42
CA PHE A 95 -13.29 -19.92 -3.97
C PHE A 95 -12.92 -18.82 -4.96
N GLU A 96 -13.67 -17.73 -4.93
CA GLU A 96 -13.34 -16.46 -5.58
C GLU A 96 -13.16 -15.35 -4.56
N ILE A 97 -12.21 -14.44 -4.81
CA ILE A 97 -11.99 -13.26 -3.96
C ILE A 97 -12.94 -12.14 -4.40
N GLN A 98 -13.86 -11.74 -3.54
CA GLN A 98 -14.86 -10.70 -3.82
C GLN A 98 -14.98 -9.68 -2.67
N ASN A 99 -15.76 -8.62 -2.91
CA ASN A 99 -16.20 -7.67 -1.87
C ASN A 99 -14.99 -7.05 -1.13
N LEU A 100 -14.02 -6.47 -1.85
CA LEU A 100 -12.81 -5.93 -1.26
C LEU A 100 -13.05 -4.59 -0.55
N LYS A 101 -12.41 -4.39 0.60
CA LYS A 101 -12.30 -3.09 1.31
C LYS A 101 -10.85 -2.89 1.75
N VAL A 102 -10.39 -1.64 1.76
CA VAL A 102 -8.99 -1.30 2.08
C VAL A 102 -8.95 -0.13 3.06
N GLU A 103 -8.10 -0.26 4.08
CA GLU A 103 -7.77 0.79 5.04
C GLU A 103 -6.25 0.87 5.19
N ILE A 104 -5.68 2.08 5.17
CA ILE A 104 -4.23 2.27 5.40
C ILE A 104 -4.02 2.86 6.79
N ILE A 105 -3.30 2.13 7.64
CA ILE A 105 -3.02 2.53 9.02
C ILE A 105 -1.50 2.59 9.21
N GLY A 106 -0.97 3.81 9.33
CA GLY A 106 0.48 4.01 9.42
C GLY A 106 1.16 3.61 8.10
N TYR A 107 1.96 2.55 8.12
CA TYR A 107 2.61 1.99 6.93
C TYR A 107 2.01 0.65 6.48
N GLU A 108 0.98 0.17 7.17
CA GLU A 108 0.34 -1.13 6.92
C GLU A 108 -0.96 -0.90 6.15
N MET A 109 -1.12 -1.62 5.03
CA MET A 109 -2.35 -1.71 4.27
C MET A 109 -3.14 -2.91 4.78
N HIS A 110 -4.33 -2.64 5.29
CA HIS A 110 -5.30 -3.63 5.74
C HIS A 110 -6.32 -3.87 4.64
N ILE A 111 -6.29 -5.07 4.07
CA ILE A 111 -7.13 -5.49 2.95
C ILE A 111 -8.12 -6.53 3.48
N PHE A 112 -9.40 -6.22 3.37
CA PHE A 112 -10.50 -7.11 3.72
C PHE A 112 -11.15 -7.62 2.45
N TYR A 113 -11.57 -8.88 2.46
CA TYR A 113 -12.27 -9.50 1.33
C TYR A 113 -13.04 -10.74 1.79
N LEU A 114 -13.98 -11.18 0.96
CA LEU A 114 -14.66 -12.46 1.12
C LEU A 114 -14.08 -13.47 0.13
N LEU A 115 -13.80 -14.67 0.63
CA LEU A 115 -13.72 -15.85 -0.22
C LEU A 115 -15.15 -16.35 -0.39
N VAL A 116 -15.64 -16.42 -1.61
CA VAL A 116 -17.00 -16.86 -1.94
C VAL A 116 -16.93 -18.18 -2.70
N GLY A 117 -17.67 -19.19 -2.24
CA GLY A 117 -17.74 -20.49 -2.91
C GLY A 117 -18.19 -20.35 -4.36
N ASN A 118 -17.50 -21.02 -5.29
CA ASN A 118 -17.82 -20.99 -6.72
C ASN A 118 -18.75 -22.14 -7.16
N ASP A 119 -19.09 -23.04 -6.23
CA ASP A 119 -20.00 -24.18 -6.40
C ASP A 119 -21.48 -23.76 -6.35
N GLY A 120 -21.75 -22.47 -6.13
CA GLY A 120 -23.09 -21.94 -5.95
C GLY A 120 -23.63 -22.09 -4.53
N SER A 121 -22.79 -22.52 -3.58
CA SER A 121 -23.12 -22.45 -2.15
C SER A 121 -23.20 -21.00 -1.68
N ASP A 122 -23.88 -20.81 -0.56
CA ASP A 122 -23.88 -19.58 0.23
C ASP A 122 -22.65 -19.50 1.15
N HIS A 123 -21.67 -20.38 1.01
CA HIS A 123 -20.51 -20.38 1.89
C HIS A 123 -19.55 -19.23 1.54
N GLY A 124 -19.21 -18.42 2.54
CA GLY A 124 -18.18 -17.40 2.46
C GLY A 124 -17.23 -17.42 3.65
N VAL A 125 -16.00 -16.96 3.44
CA VAL A 125 -15.01 -16.76 4.50
C VAL A 125 -14.52 -15.32 4.48
N LEU A 126 -14.69 -14.62 5.60
CA LEU A 126 -14.18 -13.26 5.77
C LEU A 126 -12.69 -13.29 6.08
N MET A 127 -11.91 -12.60 5.25
CA MET A 127 -10.46 -12.59 5.33
C MET A 127 -9.92 -11.20 5.65
N HIS A 128 -8.81 -11.17 6.38
CA HIS A 128 -7.99 -9.99 6.61
C HIS A 128 -6.56 -10.25 6.16
N CYS A 129 -6.07 -9.42 5.24
CA CYS A 129 -4.70 -9.41 4.74
C CYS A 129 -4.00 -8.12 5.17
N ILE A 130 -2.87 -8.24 5.84
CA ILE A 130 -2.01 -7.11 6.23
C ILE A 130 -0.79 -7.10 5.32
N TRP A 131 -0.55 -5.99 4.65
CA TRP A 131 0.60 -5.80 3.78
C TRP A 131 1.40 -4.57 4.19
N ASN A 132 2.71 -4.72 4.44
CA ASN A 132 3.60 -3.63 4.86
C ASN A 132 4.55 -3.15 3.75
N GLY A 133 4.27 -3.49 2.49
CA GLY A 133 5.15 -3.26 1.34
C GLY A 133 6.08 -4.44 1.03
N LYS A 134 6.46 -5.23 2.04
CA LYS A 134 7.41 -6.36 1.92
C LYS A 134 6.75 -7.70 2.19
N GLU A 135 6.14 -7.83 3.35
CA GLU A 135 5.54 -9.05 3.88
C GLU A 135 4.02 -8.96 3.86
N ILE A 136 3.39 -10.12 3.74
CA ILE A 136 1.95 -10.29 3.69
C ILE A 136 1.56 -11.31 4.76
N ILE A 137 0.56 -10.96 5.55
CA ILE A 137 -0.02 -11.82 6.58
C ILE A 137 -1.51 -11.92 6.31
N THR A 138 -2.01 -13.13 6.09
CA THR A 138 -3.43 -13.41 5.84
C THR A 138 -4.04 -14.18 7.01
N ASN A 139 -5.21 -13.75 7.48
CA ASN A 139 -5.96 -14.40 8.55
C ASN A 139 -7.42 -14.59 8.11
N ALA A 140 -7.96 -15.79 8.31
CA ALA A 140 -9.39 -16.03 8.27
C ALA A 140 -10.02 -15.49 9.56
N LEU A 141 -11.05 -14.66 9.43
CA LEU A 141 -11.74 -14.05 10.56
C LEU A 141 -12.92 -14.90 11.00
N GLN A 142 -13.78 -15.27 10.05
CA GLN A 142 -15.05 -15.93 10.34
C GLN A 142 -15.62 -16.59 9.07
N ASP A 143 -16.22 -17.77 9.23
CA ASP A 143 -17.11 -18.37 8.24
C ASP A 143 -18.47 -17.68 8.28
N ILE A 144 -18.97 -17.32 7.11
CA ILE A 144 -20.21 -16.56 6.91
C ILE A 144 -21.10 -17.34 5.95
N ILE A 145 -22.38 -17.44 6.29
CA ILE A 145 -23.43 -17.87 5.36
C ILE A 145 -23.94 -16.61 4.65
N LEU A 146 -23.69 -16.53 3.35
CA LEU A 146 -23.90 -15.38 2.50
C LEU A 146 -25.37 -15.20 2.14
N ILE A 147 -25.88 -14.00 2.39
CA ILE A 147 -27.26 -13.63 2.12
C ILE A 147 -27.43 -13.32 0.63
N SER A 148 -28.40 -13.95 0.01
CA SER A 148 -28.70 -13.69 -1.40
C SER A 148 -29.09 -12.21 -1.62
N ASN A 149 -28.66 -11.64 -2.75
CA ASN A 149 -28.96 -10.26 -3.17
C ASN A 149 -28.39 -9.12 -2.30
N LEU A 150 -27.63 -9.43 -1.23
CA LEU A 150 -26.92 -8.42 -0.47
C LEU A 150 -25.69 -7.93 -1.25
N LYS A 151 -25.53 -6.59 -1.35
CA LYS A 151 -24.38 -6.01 -2.07
C LYS A 151 -23.10 -5.99 -1.23
N GLU A 152 -23.24 -5.82 0.08
CA GLU A 152 -22.13 -5.74 1.03
C GLU A 152 -22.44 -6.59 2.28
N HIS A 153 -21.65 -7.62 2.53
CA HIS A 153 -21.86 -8.53 3.67
C HIS A 153 -21.14 -8.10 4.95
N TYR A 154 -20.24 -7.12 4.83
CA TYR A 154 -19.47 -6.63 5.96
C TYR A 154 -19.12 -5.14 5.82
N SER A 155 -18.87 -4.50 6.95
CA SER A 155 -18.41 -3.12 7.06
C SER A 155 -17.16 -3.05 7.92
N VAL A 156 -16.23 -2.17 7.55
CA VAL A 156 -14.96 -1.96 8.23
C VAL A 156 -14.94 -0.53 8.73
N ASN A 157 -14.60 -0.34 10.01
CA ASN A 157 -14.47 0.98 10.62
C ASN A 157 -13.16 1.04 11.40
N VAL A 158 -12.38 2.09 11.17
CA VAL A 158 -11.16 2.39 11.93
C VAL A 158 -11.48 3.44 12.99
N ASN A 159 -11.15 3.15 14.25
CA ASN A 159 -11.38 4.10 15.35
C ASN A 159 -10.19 5.06 15.55
N GLU A 160 -10.35 6.08 16.41
CA GLU A 160 -9.30 7.08 16.68
C GLU A 160 -7.99 6.50 17.26
N LYS A 161 -8.03 5.27 17.78
CA LYS A 161 -6.86 4.54 18.30
C LYS A 161 -6.25 3.61 17.27
N ASN A 162 -6.68 3.68 16.01
CA ASN A 162 -6.28 2.80 14.93
C ASN A 162 -6.63 1.32 15.15
N ASN A 163 -7.62 1.02 16.00
CA ASN A 163 -8.18 -0.34 16.03
C ASN A 163 -9.19 -0.46 14.89
N ILE A 164 -9.32 -1.66 14.34
CA ILE A 164 -10.25 -1.94 13.26
C ILE A 164 -11.41 -2.74 13.81
N ASP A 165 -12.63 -2.25 13.63
CA ASP A 165 -13.84 -3.01 13.91
C ASP A 165 -14.43 -3.50 12.60
N VAL A 166 -14.80 -4.77 12.57
CA VAL A 166 -15.45 -5.38 11.43
C VAL A 166 -16.81 -5.87 11.87
N PHE A 167 -17.84 -5.41 11.17
CA PHE A 167 -19.23 -5.80 11.36
C PHE A 167 -19.63 -6.65 10.16
N PHE A 168 -20.29 -7.77 10.38
CA PHE A 168 -20.64 -8.67 9.29
C PHE A 168 -21.94 -9.42 9.61
N THR A 169 -22.65 -9.79 8.55
CA THR A 169 -23.92 -10.51 8.64
C THR A 169 -23.72 -11.96 8.22
N THR A 170 -24.35 -12.89 8.93
CA THR A 170 -24.47 -14.29 8.52
C THR A 170 -25.92 -14.73 8.62
N ASP A 171 -26.36 -15.57 7.68
CA ASP A 171 -27.68 -16.21 7.76
C ASP A 171 -27.64 -17.33 8.80
N GLU A 172 -28.45 -17.23 9.85
CA GLU A 172 -28.62 -18.29 10.86
C GLU A 172 -29.89 -19.12 10.62
N GLY A 173 -30.63 -18.85 9.54
CA GLY A 173 -31.82 -19.56 9.10
C GLY A 173 -33.14 -18.94 9.55
N ASP A 174 -33.27 -18.60 10.83
CA ASP A 174 -34.45 -17.90 11.39
C ASP A 174 -34.28 -16.37 11.41
N GLU A 175 -33.06 -15.89 11.30
CA GLU A 175 -32.71 -14.48 11.25
C GLU A 175 -31.37 -14.28 10.54
N ILE A 176 -31.10 -13.04 10.15
CA ILE A 176 -29.76 -12.61 9.78
C ILE A 176 -29.08 -12.06 11.03
N SER A 177 -28.04 -12.74 11.51
CA SER A 177 -27.31 -12.27 12.68
C SER A 177 -26.26 -11.24 12.29
N LEU A 178 -26.31 -10.06 12.94
CA LEU A 178 -25.27 -9.06 12.85
C LEU A 178 -24.22 -9.30 13.93
N ASN A 179 -22.99 -9.49 13.51
CA ASN A 179 -21.86 -9.84 14.34
C ASN A 179 -20.76 -8.77 14.23
N TYR A 180 -19.87 -8.72 15.22
CA TYR A 180 -18.68 -7.91 15.12
C TYR A 180 -17.45 -8.55 15.76
N CYS A 181 -16.27 -8.16 15.29
CA CYS A 181 -14.99 -8.44 15.91
C CYS A 181 -14.06 -7.23 15.79
N THR A 182 -13.08 -7.14 16.67
CA THR A 182 -12.15 -6.01 16.75
C THR A 182 -10.71 -6.49 16.62
N PHE A 183 -9.93 -5.80 15.79
CA PHE A 183 -8.49 -5.95 15.69
C PHE A 183 -7.80 -4.90 16.55
N GLN A 184 -7.10 -5.35 17.59
CA GLN A 184 -6.35 -4.50 18.50
C GLN A 184 -5.04 -5.19 18.87
N ASN A 185 -3.94 -4.42 18.96
CA ASN A 185 -2.62 -4.94 19.35
C ASN A 185 -2.18 -6.16 18.51
N ARG A 186 -2.42 -6.10 17.19
CA ARG A 186 -2.12 -7.18 16.23
C ARG A 186 -2.86 -8.50 16.45
N ARG A 187 -4.00 -8.48 17.15
CA ARG A 187 -4.83 -9.67 17.39
C ARG A 187 -6.30 -9.36 17.17
N TRP A 188 -7.02 -10.34 16.65
CA TRP A 188 -8.48 -10.30 16.57
C TRP A 188 -9.11 -10.78 17.87
N SER A 189 -10.19 -10.12 18.28
CA SER A 189 -11.12 -10.66 19.26
C SER A 189 -11.94 -11.79 18.63
N SER A 190 -12.57 -12.62 19.46
CA SER A 190 -13.63 -13.52 18.99
C SER A 190 -14.78 -12.70 18.39
N ALA A 191 -15.46 -13.28 17.40
CA ALA A 191 -16.72 -12.78 16.90
C ALA A 191 -17.75 -12.75 18.05
N LYS A 192 -18.52 -11.66 18.11
CA LYS A 192 -19.62 -11.49 19.06
C LYS A 192 -20.89 -11.10 18.30
N ARG A 193 -21.97 -11.86 18.52
CA ARG A 193 -23.30 -11.52 18.03
C ARG A 193 -23.81 -10.27 18.74
N LEU A 194 -24.36 -9.34 17.95
CA LEU A 194 -25.00 -8.13 18.44
C LEU A 194 -26.51 -8.34 18.58
N TYR A 195 -27.18 -8.62 17.46
CA TYR A 195 -28.62 -8.84 17.36
C TYR A 195 -28.97 -9.49 16.01
N GLY A 196 -30.22 -9.93 15.87
CA GLY A 196 -30.79 -10.45 14.63
C GLY A 196 -31.60 -9.42 13.86
N ILE A 197 -31.53 -9.47 12.54
CA ILE A 197 -32.37 -8.70 11.62
C ILE A 197 -33.37 -9.66 10.98
N GLN A 198 -34.63 -9.29 11.03
CA GLN A 198 -35.75 -10.05 10.48
C GLN A 198 -36.14 -9.54 9.08
N GLY A 199 -36.79 -10.40 8.29
CA GLY A 199 -37.30 -10.08 6.96
C GLY A 199 -36.33 -10.39 5.81
N GLU A 200 -36.58 -9.77 4.67
CA GLU A 200 -35.84 -9.92 3.42
C GLU A 200 -35.21 -8.59 2.97
N ASP A 201 -34.50 -8.58 1.83
CA ASP A 201 -33.86 -7.37 1.26
C ASP A 201 -33.06 -6.58 2.31
N ILE A 202 -32.30 -7.34 3.10
CA ILE A 202 -31.54 -6.83 4.22
C ILE A 202 -30.34 -6.05 3.69
N GLY A 203 -30.03 -4.95 4.35
CA GLY A 203 -28.81 -4.19 4.16
C GLY A 203 -28.44 -3.47 5.44
N PHE A 204 -27.16 -3.19 5.64
CA PHE A 204 -26.75 -2.42 6.81
C PHE A 204 -25.60 -1.49 6.49
N GLN A 205 -25.52 -0.41 7.27
CA GLN A 205 -24.39 0.50 7.25
C GLN A 205 -23.97 0.82 8.67
N VAL A 206 -22.67 1.01 8.88
CA VAL A 206 -22.11 1.29 10.20
C VAL A 206 -21.34 2.59 10.15
N LEU A 207 -21.68 3.50 11.05
CA LEU A 207 -20.98 4.75 11.29
C LEU A 207 -20.57 4.84 12.77
N ARG A 208 -19.28 5.02 13.01
CA ARG A 208 -18.74 5.17 14.37
C ARG A 208 -18.44 6.63 14.69
N ASP A 209 -18.91 7.09 15.84
CA ASP A 209 -18.48 8.35 16.47
C ASP A 209 -17.65 8.09 17.75
N GLN A 210 -17.28 9.14 18.48
CA GLN A 210 -16.45 9.02 19.70
C GLN A 210 -17.11 8.23 20.84
N LYS A 211 -18.43 8.11 20.84
CA LYS A 211 -19.23 7.58 21.95
C LYS A 211 -20.06 6.35 21.57
N TYR A 212 -20.50 6.29 20.32
CA TYR A 212 -21.50 5.35 19.85
C TYR A 212 -21.08 4.73 18.52
N ILE A 213 -21.51 3.49 18.35
CA ILE A 213 -21.58 2.84 17.05
C ILE A 213 -23.03 2.98 16.60
N HIS A 214 -23.25 3.65 15.47
CA HIS A 214 -24.55 3.78 14.85
C HIS A 214 -24.62 2.78 13.70
N ILE A 215 -25.69 1.99 13.67
CA ILE A 215 -25.95 0.99 12.63
C ILE A 215 -27.31 1.32 12.03
N LEU A 216 -27.36 1.49 10.73
CA LEU A 216 -28.58 1.70 9.98
C LEU A 216 -28.94 0.39 9.27
N ASN A 217 -30.04 -0.23 9.67
CA ASN A 217 -30.56 -1.45 9.09
C ASN A 217 -31.67 -1.12 8.11
N LYS A 218 -31.59 -1.72 6.93
CA LYS A 218 -32.68 -1.83 5.97
C LYS A 218 -33.17 -3.27 6.03
N SER A 219 -34.48 -3.46 6.06
CA SER A 219 -35.12 -4.75 5.84
C SER A 219 -36.48 -4.56 5.17
N ARG A 220 -37.06 -5.65 4.69
CA ARG A 220 -38.42 -5.70 4.16
C ARG A 220 -39.18 -6.84 4.81
N GLU A 221 -40.28 -6.51 5.45
CA GLU A 221 -41.22 -7.48 6.00
C GLU A 221 -42.53 -7.38 5.22
N ASP A 222 -42.96 -8.50 4.63
CA ASP A 222 -44.07 -8.59 3.67
C ASP A 222 -43.92 -7.66 2.45
N SER A 223 -44.42 -6.42 2.56
CA SER A 223 -44.38 -5.37 1.53
C SER A 223 -44.03 -4.01 2.13
N ILE A 224 -43.55 -4.00 3.36
CA ILE A 224 -43.18 -2.81 4.09
C ILE A 224 -41.66 -2.79 4.21
N TYR A 225 -41.06 -1.74 3.67
CA TYR A 225 -39.65 -1.44 3.83
C TYR A 225 -39.44 -0.70 5.14
N LEU A 226 -38.53 -1.23 5.95
CA LEU A 226 -38.15 -0.72 7.26
C LEU A 226 -36.74 -0.15 7.20
N LEU A 227 -36.56 1.01 7.82
CA LEU A 227 -35.27 1.64 8.02
C LEU A 227 -35.14 1.91 9.51
N ASP A 228 -34.28 1.16 10.19
CA ASP A 228 -34.11 1.19 11.64
C ASP A 228 -32.69 1.56 12.01
N HIS A 229 -32.55 2.40 13.03
CA HIS A 229 -31.28 2.86 13.55
C HIS A 229 -31.03 2.20 14.90
N VAL A 230 -29.95 1.42 14.97
CA VAL A 230 -29.43 0.84 16.20
C VAL A 230 -28.23 1.65 16.68
N CYS A 231 -28.25 2.02 17.96
CA CYS A 231 -27.18 2.74 18.63
C CYS A 231 -26.56 1.84 19.71
N ILE A 232 -25.25 1.66 19.66
CA ILE A 232 -24.50 0.85 20.64
C ILE A 232 -23.53 1.76 21.37
N ASP A 233 -23.62 1.83 22.69
CA ASP A 233 -22.71 2.61 23.51
C ASP A 233 -21.40 1.86 23.86
N MET A 234 -20.46 2.56 24.49
CA MET A 234 -19.17 1.99 24.92
C MET A 234 -19.31 0.86 25.95
N SER A 235 -20.45 0.75 26.64
CA SER A 235 -20.75 -0.35 27.56
C SER A 235 -21.39 -1.54 26.87
N GLY A 236 -21.72 -1.41 25.58
CA GLY A 236 -22.40 -2.43 24.79
C GLY A 236 -23.93 -2.41 24.96
N ASN A 237 -24.51 -1.37 25.54
CA ASN A 237 -25.97 -1.23 25.58
C ASN A 237 -26.47 -0.87 24.19
N ILE A 238 -27.53 -1.55 23.77
CA ILE A 238 -28.15 -1.42 22.45
C ILE A 238 -29.48 -0.69 22.61
N GLN A 239 -29.69 0.34 21.78
CA GLN A 239 -30.95 1.07 21.66
C GLN A 239 -31.38 1.09 20.19
N GLU A 240 -32.67 0.98 19.94
CA GLU A 240 -33.24 0.91 18.61
C GLU A 240 -34.25 2.02 18.38
N PHE A 241 -34.20 2.61 17.19
CA PHE A 241 -35.05 3.73 16.78
C PHE A 241 -35.52 3.54 15.34
N LYS A 242 -36.83 3.61 15.10
CA LYS A 242 -37.36 3.64 13.75
C LYS A 242 -36.99 4.94 13.04
N VAL A 243 -36.33 4.85 11.89
CA VAL A 243 -36.00 6.01 11.04
C VAL A 243 -37.15 6.30 10.09
N HIS A 244 -37.56 5.27 9.35
CA HIS A 244 -38.63 5.38 8.36
C HIS A 244 -39.28 4.02 8.07
N GLU A 245 -40.52 4.07 7.62
CA GLU A 245 -41.31 2.93 7.19
C GLU A 245 -42.12 3.36 5.97
N SER A 246 -42.09 2.55 4.91
CA SER A 246 -42.81 2.84 3.67
C SER A 246 -43.21 1.55 2.95
N ASN A 247 -44.29 1.59 2.18
CA ASN A 247 -44.65 0.54 1.22
C ASN A 247 -43.94 0.70 -0.14
N LYS A 248 -43.14 1.75 -0.28
CA LYS A 248 -42.32 2.02 -1.46
C LYS A 248 -40.92 1.49 -1.25
N GLU A 249 -40.31 1.05 -2.34
CA GLU A 249 -38.95 0.50 -2.32
C GLU A 249 -37.95 1.53 -1.78
N LEU A 250 -37.25 1.15 -0.71
CA LEU A 250 -36.14 1.91 -0.13
C LEU A 250 -34.82 1.33 -0.61
N THR A 251 -33.95 2.17 -1.18
CA THR A 251 -32.64 1.74 -1.68
C THR A 251 -31.52 2.68 -1.24
N GLU A 252 -30.30 2.14 -1.22
CA GLU A 252 -29.06 2.88 -1.01
C GLU A 252 -29.06 3.81 0.22
N PRO A 253 -29.47 3.36 1.43
CA PRO A 253 -29.45 4.21 2.61
C PRO A 253 -28.00 4.61 2.97
N ILE A 254 -27.83 5.86 3.40
CA ILE A 254 -26.56 6.46 3.82
C ILE A 254 -26.74 7.13 5.19
N LEU A 255 -25.86 6.81 6.12
CA LEU A 255 -25.77 7.31 7.47
C LEU A 255 -24.53 8.19 7.58
N PHE A 256 -24.70 9.42 8.06
CA PHE A 256 -23.61 10.39 8.14
C PHE A 256 -23.77 11.33 9.34
N ILE A 257 -22.65 11.90 9.79
CA ILE A 257 -22.63 12.92 10.84
C ILE A 257 -22.18 14.23 10.23
N GLU A 258 -23.00 15.26 10.43
CA GLU A 258 -22.71 16.62 10.00
C GLU A 258 -23.00 17.56 11.16
N SER A 259 -22.10 18.50 11.45
CA SER A 259 -22.28 19.46 12.55
C SER A 259 -22.71 18.82 13.90
N ASN A 260 -22.12 17.66 14.26
CA ASN A 260 -22.43 16.84 15.45
C ASN A 260 -23.87 16.31 15.55
N LYS A 261 -24.61 16.25 14.44
CA LYS A 261 -25.91 15.59 14.38
C LYS A 261 -25.83 14.38 13.46
N LEU A 262 -26.57 13.34 13.82
CA LEU A 262 -26.69 12.14 13.02
C LEU A 262 -27.82 12.33 12.01
N TYR A 263 -27.53 12.01 10.75
CA TYR A 263 -28.46 12.07 9.64
C TYR A 263 -28.48 10.74 8.90
N SER A 264 -29.63 10.47 8.30
CA SER A 264 -29.82 9.35 7.39
C SER A 264 -30.48 9.90 6.14
N CYS A 265 -30.00 9.50 4.97
CA CYS A 265 -30.65 9.73 3.69
C CYS A 265 -30.81 8.42 2.92
N TRP A 266 -31.81 8.36 2.06
CA TRP A 266 -32.14 7.16 1.30
C TRP A 266 -32.82 7.54 -0.01
N LEU A 267 -32.88 6.57 -0.94
CA LEU A 267 -33.64 6.68 -2.16
C LEU A 267 -35.00 5.99 -1.99
N GLU A 268 -36.08 6.70 -2.29
CA GLU A 268 -37.45 6.18 -2.31
C GLU A 268 -38.08 6.58 -3.66
N GLU A 269 -38.44 5.60 -4.50
CA GLU A 269 -38.90 5.82 -5.90
C GLU A 269 -37.94 6.67 -6.76
N GLY A 270 -36.63 6.59 -6.51
CA GLY A 270 -35.60 7.33 -7.27
C GLY A 270 -35.42 8.79 -6.84
N GLU A 271 -36.13 9.22 -5.80
CA GLU A 271 -35.99 10.54 -5.19
C GLU A 271 -35.20 10.46 -3.87
N ILE A 272 -34.50 11.54 -3.53
CA ILE A 272 -33.65 11.60 -2.33
C ILE A 272 -34.48 12.13 -1.16
N PHE A 273 -34.54 11.34 -0.09
CA PHE A 273 -35.12 11.74 1.19
C PHE A 273 -34.07 11.70 2.28
N TYR A 274 -34.30 12.47 3.34
CA TYR A 274 -33.43 12.48 4.51
C TYR A 274 -34.21 12.77 5.80
N SER A 275 -33.59 12.38 6.92
CA SER A 275 -34.05 12.70 8.28
C SER A 275 -32.85 12.92 9.20
N PHE A 276 -33.10 13.49 10.37
CA PHE A 276 -32.09 13.74 11.39
C PHE A 276 -32.52 13.19 12.74
N PHE A 277 -31.55 12.75 13.53
CA PHE A 277 -31.77 12.22 14.86
C PHE A 277 -31.62 13.32 15.91
N ASN A 278 -32.61 13.47 16.79
CA ASN A 278 -32.63 14.50 17.83
C ASN A 278 -32.18 13.99 19.22
N SER A 279 -31.49 12.83 19.26
CA SER A 279 -31.10 12.08 20.48
C SER A 279 -32.21 11.23 21.13
N GLU A 280 -33.48 11.44 20.81
CA GLU A 280 -34.60 10.63 21.33
C GLU A 280 -35.35 9.88 20.23
N LYS A 281 -35.47 10.50 19.04
CA LYS A 281 -36.16 9.96 17.88
C LYS A 281 -35.64 10.56 16.59
N TRP A 282 -36.00 9.92 15.48
CA TRP A 282 -35.80 10.48 14.14
C TRP A 282 -36.88 11.51 13.82
N GLY A 283 -36.49 12.55 13.09
CA GLY A 283 -37.40 13.54 12.54
C GLY A 283 -38.28 12.98 11.44
N SER A 284 -39.27 13.76 11.00
CA SER A 284 -40.06 13.43 9.81
C SER A 284 -39.19 13.36 8.56
N LYS A 285 -39.58 12.55 7.58
CA LYS A 285 -38.90 12.51 6.28
C LYS A 285 -38.98 13.85 5.58
N LEU A 286 -37.87 14.27 4.98
CA LEU A 286 -37.72 15.50 4.22
C LEU A 286 -37.30 15.18 2.80
N TYR A 287 -37.87 15.88 1.83
CA TYR A 287 -37.53 15.74 0.42
C TYR A 287 -36.37 16.68 0.05
N PHE A 288 -35.40 16.18 -0.71
CA PHE A 288 -34.35 17.00 -1.31
C PHE A 288 -34.63 17.24 -2.79
N ASP A 289 -34.98 18.48 -3.13
CA ASP A 289 -35.17 18.90 -4.52
C ASP A 289 -33.81 19.07 -5.21
N ARG A 290 -33.53 18.14 -6.14
CA ARG A 290 -32.31 18.10 -6.96
C ARG A 290 -32.44 18.87 -8.27
N GLY A 291 -33.60 19.47 -8.56
CA GLY A 291 -33.88 20.26 -9.77
C GLY A 291 -34.02 19.46 -11.07
N ASN A 292 -33.72 18.15 -11.08
CA ASN A 292 -33.89 17.26 -12.23
C ASN A 292 -34.47 15.92 -11.78
N LYS A 293 -34.90 15.07 -12.74
CA LYS A 293 -35.44 13.73 -12.48
C LYS A 293 -34.51 12.59 -12.91
N VAL A 294 -33.23 12.88 -13.10
CA VAL A 294 -32.23 11.91 -13.59
C VAL A 294 -32.02 10.78 -12.57
N ALA A 295 -31.93 9.52 -13.00
CA ALA A 295 -31.68 8.43 -12.06
C ALA A 295 -30.32 8.62 -11.33
N VAL A 296 -30.34 8.44 -10.01
CA VAL A 296 -29.15 8.51 -9.15
C VAL A 296 -28.82 7.14 -8.57
N SER A 297 -27.55 6.93 -8.23
CA SER A 297 -27.07 5.71 -7.59
C SER A 297 -25.99 6.05 -6.57
N ARG A 298 -25.72 5.12 -5.65
CA ARG A 298 -24.67 5.27 -4.65
C ARG A 298 -23.28 5.08 -5.25
N TYR A 299 -22.34 5.90 -4.81
CA TYR A 299 -20.93 5.85 -5.15
C TYR A 299 -20.09 5.91 -3.87
N ASN A 300 -19.00 5.15 -3.86
CA ASN A 300 -17.94 5.34 -2.87
C ASN A 300 -17.06 6.49 -3.33
N CYS A 301 -16.76 7.46 -2.46
CA CYS A 301 -16.13 8.70 -2.87
C CYS A 301 -15.01 9.13 -1.92
N PHE A 302 -13.91 9.64 -2.48
CA PHE A 302 -12.94 10.47 -1.77
C PHE A 302 -13.03 11.90 -2.30
N ILE A 303 -13.24 12.88 -1.43
CA ILE A 303 -13.35 14.28 -1.82
C ILE A 303 -12.26 15.08 -1.10
N CYS A 304 -11.35 15.67 -1.87
CA CYS A 304 -10.37 16.61 -1.37
C CYS A 304 -11.02 18.01 -1.31
N CYS A 305 -11.68 18.35 -0.19
CA CYS A 305 -12.29 19.68 0.00
C CYS A 305 -11.28 20.67 0.59
N ASP A 306 -11.23 21.87 0.02
CA ASP A 306 -10.51 23.01 0.59
C ASP A 306 -10.98 23.28 2.04
N GLY A 307 -10.15 22.94 3.02
CA GLY A 307 -10.34 23.32 4.43
C GLY A 307 -10.64 22.19 5.42
N GLU A 308 -10.87 20.95 4.96
CA GLU A 308 -10.94 19.78 5.85
C GLU A 308 -9.67 18.95 5.77
N SER A 309 -8.95 18.87 6.89
CA SER A 309 -7.61 18.28 6.97
C SER A 309 -7.59 16.74 6.99
N SER A 310 -8.64 16.07 6.51
CA SER A 310 -8.67 14.60 6.47
C SER A 310 -9.56 14.10 5.33
N LEU A 311 -8.94 13.48 4.32
CA LEU A 311 -9.63 12.68 3.31
C LEU A 311 -10.22 11.44 4.00
N LYS A 312 -11.55 11.41 4.13
CA LYS A 312 -12.27 10.21 4.57
C LYS A 312 -13.12 9.71 3.43
N GLY A 313 -13.17 8.39 3.22
CA GLY A 313 -14.14 7.80 2.31
C GLY A 313 -15.56 8.17 2.74
N VAL A 314 -16.34 8.72 1.82
CA VAL A 314 -17.73 9.10 2.00
C VAL A 314 -18.58 8.42 0.95
N GLU A 315 -19.80 8.03 1.33
CA GLU A 315 -20.80 7.57 0.37
C GLU A 315 -21.60 8.77 -0.14
N VAL A 316 -21.82 8.84 -1.44
CA VAL A 316 -22.55 9.94 -2.09
C VAL A 316 -23.55 9.40 -3.11
N TYR A 317 -24.55 10.19 -3.47
CA TYR A 317 -25.37 9.90 -4.65
C TYR A 317 -24.81 10.60 -5.87
N GLY A 318 -24.85 9.93 -7.03
CA GLY A 318 -24.40 10.50 -8.29
C GLY A 318 -25.33 10.15 -9.45
N THR A 319 -25.43 11.05 -10.43
CA THR A 319 -26.13 10.75 -11.70
C THR A 319 -25.32 9.75 -12.54
N ASN A 320 -26.01 8.91 -13.30
CA ASN A 320 -25.36 7.92 -14.18
C ASN A 320 -25.18 8.42 -15.64
N GLU A 321 -25.49 9.69 -15.91
CA GLU A 321 -25.45 10.30 -17.25
C GLU A 321 -24.04 10.80 -17.65
N LEU A 322 -23.94 11.41 -18.83
CA LEU A 322 -22.70 12.01 -19.33
C LEU A 322 -22.17 13.09 -18.37
N ASP A 323 -23.07 13.88 -17.81
CA ASP A 323 -22.77 14.89 -16.80
C ASP A 323 -22.97 14.28 -15.41
N LEU A 324 -21.87 13.87 -14.78
CA LEU A 324 -21.87 13.32 -13.42
C LEU A 324 -22.01 14.46 -12.43
N TYR A 325 -23.18 14.54 -11.79
CA TYR A 325 -23.43 15.42 -10.66
C TYR A 325 -23.39 14.59 -9.38
N LEU A 326 -22.57 15.02 -8.42
CA LEU A 326 -22.44 14.39 -7.12
C LEU A 326 -23.24 15.16 -6.09
N PHE A 327 -24.13 14.46 -5.39
CA PHE A 327 -24.92 14.95 -4.28
C PHE A 327 -24.28 14.46 -2.98
N VAL A 328 -23.48 15.34 -2.38
CA VAL A 328 -22.81 15.05 -1.10
C VAL A 328 -23.82 15.21 0.03
N PRO A 329 -23.95 14.25 0.97
CA PRO A 329 -24.99 14.30 2.00
C PRO A 329 -25.04 15.60 2.83
N SER A 330 -23.92 16.28 3.03
CA SER A 330 -23.86 17.58 3.72
C SER A 330 -24.65 18.70 3.01
N GLN A 331 -24.84 18.61 1.69
CA GLN A 331 -25.61 19.59 0.91
C GLN A 331 -27.11 19.55 1.23
N PHE A 332 -27.64 18.39 1.64
CA PHE A 332 -29.05 18.22 1.98
C PHE A 332 -29.47 19.11 3.16
N ILE A 333 -28.50 19.46 4.02
CA ILE A 333 -28.73 20.24 5.23
C ILE A 333 -28.71 21.76 4.95
N VAL A 334 -27.89 22.21 4.00
CA VAL A 334 -27.73 23.64 3.69
C VAL A 334 -29.04 24.25 3.15
N ASN A 335 -29.77 23.50 2.32
CA ASN A 335 -31.05 23.94 1.75
C ASN A 335 -32.13 24.22 2.83
N MET A 336 -32.01 23.57 4.00
CA MET A 336 -32.90 23.78 5.14
C MET A 336 -32.75 25.18 5.76
N LYS A 337 -31.54 25.76 5.77
CA LYS A 337 -31.30 27.11 6.32
C LYS A 337 -31.98 28.22 5.51
N ASP A 338 -32.19 28.00 4.22
CA ASP A 338 -32.89 28.97 3.36
C ASP A 338 -34.41 28.80 3.40
N LEU A 339 -34.92 27.60 3.69
CA LEU A 339 -36.35 27.35 3.99
C LEU A 339 -36.80 28.06 5.29
N PHE A 340 -35.99 28.02 6.35
CA PHE A 340 -36.27 28.75 7.60
C PHE A 340 -36.24 30.29 7.43
N LYS A 341 -35.64 30.83 6.37
CA LYS A 341 -35.73 32.28 6.08
C LYS A 341 -37.06 32.67 5.44
N TYR A 342 -37.75 31.74 4.78
CA TYR A 342 -39.00 32.03 4.07
C TYR A 342 -40.24 31.95 4.98
N GLU A 343 -40.24 31.08 6.00
CA GLU A 343 -41.39 30.95 6.93
C GLU A 343 -41.50 32.09 7.95
N VAL A 344 -40.42 32.83 8.22
CA VAL A 344 -40.43 33.98 9.16
C VAL A 344 -41.24 35.18 8.63
N ASN A 345 -41.65 35.16 7.36
CA ASN A 345 -42.41 36.27 6.75
C ASN A 345 -43.94 36.13 6.80
N GLN A 346 -44.50 35.11 7.46
CA GLN A 346 -45.95 35.04 7.71
C GLN A 346 -46.28 34.46 9.08
N ALA A 347 -46.47 35.33 10.08
CA ALA A 347 -47.62 35.32 11.00
C ALA A 347 -47.43 36.33 12.14
N ASN A 348 -48.37 37.27 12.26
CA ASN A 348 -48.54 38.10 13.45
C ASN A 348 -49.30 37.31 14.53
N THR A 349 -48.70 37.10 15.70
CA THR A 349 -49.40 36.98 16.99
C THR A 349 -48.45 37.37 18.14
N ALA A 350 -48.57 38.60 18.61
CA ALA A 350 -47.57 39.30 19.42
C ALA A 350 -47.65 39.07 20.95
N THR A 351 -48.12 37.91 21.42
CA THR A 351 -48.15 37.61 22.88
C THR A 351 -47.79 36.16 23.26
N LEU A 352 -47.59 35.26 22.29
CA LEU A 352 -46.89 33.97 22.46
C LEU A 352 -45.39 34.08 22.09
N HIS A 353 -45.05 35.15 21.38
CA HIS A 353 -43.76 35.35 20.73
C HIS A 353 -42.60 35.64 21.72
N GLU A 354 -42.87 36.14 22.93
CA GLU A 354 -41.81 36.40 23.92
C GLU A 354 -41.34 35.13 24.63
N GLU A 355 -42.24 34.19 24.96
CA GLU A 355 -41.87 32.91 25.56
C GLU A 355 -41.18 31.98 24.53
N GLU A 356 -41.63 32.00 23.28
CA GLU A 356 -40.99 31.26 22.18
C GLU A 356 -39.62 31.86 21.81
N VAL A 357 -39.46 33.19 21.82
CA VAL A 357 -38.16 33.85 21.63
C VAL A 357 -37.24 33.62 22.83
N PHE A 358 -37.77 33.58 24.05
CA PHE A 358 -36.97 33.26 25.23
C PHE A 358 -36.51 31.79 25.22
N GLN A 359 -37.38 30.86 24.82
CA GLN A 359 -37.04 29.45 24.60
C GLN A 359 -36.00 29.29 23.48
N SER A 360 -36.16 29.98 22.35
CA SER A 360 -35.22 29.93 21.22
C SER A 360 -33.86 30.53 21.57
N LEU A 361 -33.83 31.66 22.30
CA LEU A 361 -32.60 32.25 22.84
C LEU A 361 -31.91 31.34 23.86
N LYS A 362 -32.68 30.60 24.67
CA LYS A 362 -32.12 29.62 25.63
C LYS A 362 -31.53 28.41 24.90
N LEU A 363 -32.18 27.95 23.84
CA LEU A 363 -31.67 26.92 22.94
C LEU A 363 -30.41 27.39 22.22
N GLU A 364 -30.39 28.62 21.72
CA GLU A 364 -29.23 29.21 21.05
C GLU A 364 -28.06 29.44 22.02
N LEU A 365 -28.32 29.87 23.26
CA LEU A 365 -27.32 29.96 24.30
C LEU A 365 -26.73 28.58 24.66
N SER A 366 -27.57 27.54 24.66
CA SER A 366 -27.12 26.16 24.87
C SER A 366 -26.28 25.65 23.71
N ARG A 367 -26.62 26.02 22.47
CA ARG A 367 -25.85 25.77 21.24
C ARG A 367 -24.48 26.45 21.29
N VAL A 368 -24.43 27.74 21.61
CA VAL A 368 -23.16 28.48 21.72
C VAL A 368 -22.28 27.92 22.83
N LYS A 369 -22.87 27.49 23.96
CA LYS A 369 -22.11 26.82 25.04
C LYS A 369 -21.55 25.47 24.62
N SER A 370 -22.31 24.66 23.87
CA SER A 370 -21.83 23.37 23.38
C SER A 370 -20.77 23.53 22.29
N GLU A 371 -20.94 24.49 21.37
CA GLU A 371 -19.95 24.87 20.36
C GLU A 371 -18.66 25.36 21.02
N LYS A 372 -18.73 26.25 22.01
CA LYS A 372 -17.55 26.69 22.77
C LYS A 372 -16.82 25.52 23.41
N LYS A 373 -17.55 24.61 24.08
CA LYS A 373 -16.95 23.41 24.68
C LYS A 373 -16.32 22.49 23.64
N ASN A 374 -16.89 22.42 22.43
CA ASN A 374 -16.34 21.64 21.33
C ASN A 374 -15.07 22.29 20.76
N LEU A 375 -15.07 23.60 20.56
CA LEU A 375 -13.90 24.37 20.13
C LEU A 375 -12.76 24.26 21.15
N GLU A 376 -13.06 24.35 22.45
CA GLU A 376 -12.07 24.13 23.51
C GLU A 376 -11.45 22.73 23.43
N LYS A 377 -12.26 21.69 23.20
CA LYS A 377 -11.75 20.32 22.99
C LYS A 377 -10.92 20.21 21.71
N LYS A 378 -11.35 20.87 20.62
CA LYS A 378 -10.63 20.88 19.34
C LYS A 378 -9.28 21.57 19.50
N ILE A 379 -9.20 22.65 20.26
CA ILE A 379 -7.94 23.33 20.64
C ILE A 379 -7.04 22.39 21.45
N VAL A 380 -7.57 21.69 22.45
CA VAL A 380 -6.77 20.73 23.24
C VAL A 380 -6.23 19.60 22.36
N SER A 381 -7.07 19.04 21.48
CA SER A 381 -6.68 18.00 20.52
C SER A 381 -5.60 18.51 19.55
N LEU A 382 -5.80 19.67 18.93
CA LEU A 382 -4.83 20.29 18.03
C LEU A 382 -3.51 20.59 18.73
N ASN A 383 -3.54 21.04 19.99
CA ASN A 383 -2.32 21.26 20.78
C ASN A 383 -1.58 19.95 21.07
N MET A 384 -2.29 18.87 21.40
CA MET A 384 -1.67 17.55 21.55
C MET A 384 -1.05 17.05 20.23
N GLN A 385 -1.73 17.24 19.11
CA GLN A 385 -1.20 16.89 17.78
C GLN A 385 0.03 17.73 17.44
N LEU A 386 0.01 19.04 17.71
CA LEU A 386 1.13 19.94 17.48
C LEU A 386 2.34 19.52 18.32
N GLN A 387 2.15 19.21 19.60
CA GLN A 387 3.22 18.70 20.47
C GLN A 387 3.77 17.34 19.99
N LYS A 388 2.93 16.49 19.40
CA LYS A 388 3.36 15.22 18.80
C LYS A 388 4.18 15.47 17.52
N LYS A 389 3.74 16.38 16.66
CA LYS A 389 4.47 16.77 15.43
C LYS A 389 5.81 17.44 15.75
N GLN A 390 5.89 18.26 16.80
CA GLN A 390 7.14 18.83 17.29
C GLN A 390 8.13 17.75 17.72
N ARG A 391 7.69 16.77 18.52
CA ARG A 391 8.53 15.62 18.89
C ARG A 391 9.02 14.83 17.68
N PHE A 392 8.17 14.63 16.67
CA PHE A 392 8.60 14.00 15.43
C PHE A 392 9.62 14.83 14.65
N MET A 393 9.47 16.17 14.60
CA MET A 393 10.48 17.03 13.98
C MET A 393 11.83 16.91 14.66
N GLU A 394 11.88 16.94 16.00
CA GLU A 394 13.10 16.74 16.78
C GLU A 394 13.74 15.36 16.47
N GLU A 395 12.94 14.29 16.41
CA GLU A 395 13.42 12.95 16.02
C GLU A 395 13.96 12.90 14.59
N TYR A 396 13.32 13.61 13.64
CA TYR A 396 13.79 13.67 12.26
C TYR A 396 15.09 14.47 12.14
N GLU A 397 15.22 15.58 12.86
CA GLU A 397 16.45 16.37 12.93
C GLU A 397 17.62 15.53 13.47
N ASP A 398 17.39 14.78 14.56
CA ASP A 398 18.37 13.86 15.13
C ASP A 398 18.78 12.73 14.15
N ARG A 399 17.84 12.25 13.33
CA ARG A 399 18.14 11.25 12.29
C ARG A 399 18.95 11.87 11.16
N ILE A 400 18.61 13.07 10.72
CA ILE A 400 19.33 13.79 9.66
C ILE A 400 20.77 14.08 10.13
N ALA A 401 20.96 14.52 11.37
CA ALA A 401 22.29 14.75 11.95
C ALA A 401 23.14 13.46 11.95
N ARG A 402 22.54 12.32 12.33
CA ARG A 402 23.21 11.00 12.28
C ARG A 402 23.58 10.58 10.85
N ILE A 403 22.70 10.80 9.88
CA ILE A 403 22.97 10.48 8.47
C ILE A 403 24.09 11.35 7.91
N LEU A 404 24.12 12.65 8.24
CA LEU A 404 25.18 13.56 7.82
C LEU A 404 26.55 13.14 8.38
N GLU A 405 26.61 12.73 9.64
CA GLU A 405 27.84 12.22 10.26
C GLU A 405 28.30 10.90 9.61
N GLN A 406 27.37 9.99 9.31
CA GLN A 406 27.69 8.76 8.57
C GLN A 406 28.21 9.07 7.16
N LYS A 407 27.56 10.00 6.45
CA LYS A 407 28.00 10.45 5.13
C LYS A 407 29.43 10.99 5.18
N ARG A 408 29.75 11.83 6.17
CA ARG A 408 31.10 12.38 6.34
C ARG A 408 32.15 11.28 6.52
N LYS A 409 31.86 10.26 7.32
CA LYS A 409 32.75 9.09 7.51
C LYS A 409 32.92 8.29 6.22
N VAL A 410 31.87 8.14 5.43
CA VAL A 410 31.95 7.47 4.12
C VAL A 410 32.81 8.28 3.15
N ASP A 411 32.65 9.60 3.11
CA ASP A 411 33.45 10.49 2.26
C ASP A 411 34.94 10.47 2.67
N GLU A 412 35.24 10.48 3.97
CA GLU A 412 36.60 10.30 4.51
C GLU A 412 37.20 8.94 4.10
N ASN A 413 36.45 7.85 4.26
CA ASN A 413 36.90 6.51 3.84
C ASN A 413 37.12 6.42 2.33
N TYR A 414 36.26 7.06 1.53
CA TYR A 414 36.39 7.08 0.08
C TYR A 414 37.69 7.78 -0.36
N ASN A 415 38.04 8.90 0.28
CA ASN A 415 39.29 9.60 0.02
C ASN A 415 40.52 8.73 0.35
N VAL A 416 40.50 8.03 1.49
CA VAL A 416 41.58 7.07 1.84
C VAL A 416 41.70 5.97 0.78
N LEU A 417 40.57 5.47 0.28
CA LEU A 417 40.54 4.40 -0.73
C LEU A 417 41.10 4.90 -2.08
N LEU A 418 40.85 6.16 -2.43
CA LEU A 418 41.42 6.84 -3.60
C LEU A 418 42.94 7.00 -3.50
N GLU A 419 43.46 7.42 -2.34
CA GLU A 419 44.91 7.48 -2.09
C GLU A 419 45.56 6.10 -2.17
N LEU A 420 44.90 5.09 -1.59
CA LEU A 420 45.38 3.71 -1.65
C LEU A 420 45.44 3.19 -3.09
N GLN A 421 44.41 3.49 -3.90
CA GLN A 421 44.37 3.14 -5.31
C GLN A 421 45.53 3.78 -6.09
N GLN A 422 45.81 5.06 -5.85
CA GLN A 422 46.93 5.77 -6.48
C GLN A 422 48.29 5.16 -6.10
N ASN A 423 48.47 4.80 -4.83
CA ASN A 423 49.71 4.15 -4.37
C ASN A 423 49.90 2.77 -5.01
N ILE A 424 48.86 1.94 -5.04
CA ILE A 424 48.92 0.62 -5.69
C ILE A 424 49.25 0.75 -7.17
N GLN A 425 48.66 1.75 -7.84
CA GLN A 425 48.91 1.98 -9.26
C GLN A 425 50.38 2.39 -9.53
N LYS A 426 50.95 3.20 -8.64
CA LYS A 426 52.37 3.57 -8.71
C LYS A 426 53.30 2.38 -8.44
N GLU A 427 53.01 1.57 -7.41
CA GLU A 427 53.78 0.35 -7.11
C GLU A 427 53.74 -0.64 -8.27
N LEU A 428 52.60 -0.77 -8.96
CA LEU A 428 52.45 -1.60 -10.15
C LEU A 428 53.32 -1.10 -11.31
N GLU A 429 53.36 0.21 -11.54
CA GLU A 429 54.24 0.83 -12.55
C GLU A 429 55.72 0.58 -12.24
N ASP A 430 56.13 0.77 -10.99
CA ASP A 430 57.51 0.53 -10.53
C ASP A 430 57.90 -0.95 -10.69
N ALA A 431 57.02 -1.87 -10.31
CA ALA A 431 57.23 -3.31 -10.47
C ALA A 431 57.35 -3.71 -11.95
N ASN A 432 56.51 -3.16 -12.82
CA ASN A 432 56.59 -3.38 -14.26
C ASN A 432 57.92 -2.87 -14.85
N GLN A 433 58.40 -1.72 -14.38
CA GLN A 433 59.68 -1.15 -14.79
C GLN A 433 60.85 -2.06 -14.38
N GLN A 434 60.84 -2.57 -13.15
CA GLN A 434 61.83 -3.53 -12.65
C GLN A 434 61.82 -4.82 -13.47
N LEU A 435 60.64 -5.37 -13.74
CA LEU A 435 60.46 -6.60 -14.50
C LEU A 435 60.95 -6.45 -15.95
N ALA A 436 60.76 -5.28 -16.57
CA ALA A 436 61.33 -4.96 -17.87
C ALA A 436 62.87 -4.92 -17.85
N ASN A 437 63.47 -4.39 -16.78
CA ASN A 437 64.92 -4.35 -16.61
C ASN A 437 65.51 -5.75 -16.36
N GLU A 438 64.86 -6.57 -15.54
CA GLU A 438 65.27 -7.96 -15.33
C GLU A 438 65.21 -8.77 -16.63
N ARG A 439 64.18 -8.57 -17.46
CA ARG A 439 64.10 -9.20 -18.79
C ARG A 439 65.29 -8.82 -19.68
N LYS A 440 65.70 -7.55 -19.68
CA LYS A 440 66.88 -7.09 -20.44
C LYS A 440 68.17 -7.71 -19.92
N LEU A 441 68.34 -7.77 -18.59
CA LEU A 441 69.48 -8.41 -17.94
C LEU A 441 69.55 -9.91 -18.26
N LYS A 442 68.41 -10.60 -18.19
CA LYS A 442 68.31 -12.03 -18.54
C LYS A 442 68.78 -12.28 -19.97
N ILE A 443 68.29 -11.51 -20.95
CA ILE A 443 68.74 -11.62 -22.35
C ILE A 443 70.25 -11.39 -22.47
N SER A 444 70.79 -10.39 -21.76
CA SER A 444 72.24 -10.13 -21.78
C SER A 444 73.05 -11.27 -21.18
N ILE A 445 72.57 -11.91 -20.11
CA ILE A 445 73.24 -13.04 -19.47
C ILE A 445 73.17 -14.27 -20.36
N GLU A 446 72.01 -14.56 -20.97
CA GLU A 446 71.83 -15.66 -21.92
C GLU A 446 72.79 -15.53 -23.11
N ASN A 447 72.97 -14.32 -23.66
CA ASN A 447 73.94 -14.07 -24.72
C ASN A 447 75.39 -14.35 -24.26
N LYS A 448 75.78 -13.84 -23.09
CA LYS A 448 77.13 -14.08 -22.53
C LYS A 448 77.38 -15.55 -22.21
N LEU A 449 76.36 -16.26 -21.72
CA LEU A 449 76.46 -17.69 -21.45
C LEU A 449 76.75 -18.44 -22.75
N LYS A 450 76.05 -18.09 -23.83
CA LYS A 450 76.25 -18.69 -25.15
C LYS A 450 77.65 -18.45 -25.70
N GLU A 451 78.18 -17.23 -25.58
CA GLU A 451 79.56 -16.90 -25.95
C GLU A 451 80.57 -17.76 -25.15
N CYS A 452 80.37 -17.89 -23.84
CA CYS A 452 81.24 -18.68 -22.97
C CYS A 452 81.15 -20.19 -23.23
N GLU A 453 79.98 -20.69 -23.61
CA GLU A 453 79.79 -22.08 -24.07
C GLU A 453 80.56 -22.33 -25.37
N GLU A 454 80.49 -21.41 -26.33
CA GLU A 454 81.25 -21.47 -27.58
C GLU A 454 82.77 -21.46 -27.30
N GLU A 455 83.27 -20.55 -26.46
CA GLU A 455 84.67 -20.52 -26.05
C GLU A 455 85.10 -21.82 -25.35
N ASN A 456 84.29 -22.35 -24.44
CA ASN A 456 84.57 -23.63 -23.78
C ASN A 456 84.66 -24.79 -24.76
N THR A 457 83.83 -24.82 -25.81
CA THR A 457 83.93 -25.86 -26.85
C THR A 457 85.25 -25.77 -27.61
N ILE A 458 85.71 -24.56 -27.94
CA ILE A 458 87.00 -24.33 -28.60
C ILE A 458 88.16 -24.77 -27.70
N ILE A 459 88.16 -24.36 -26.42
CA ILE A 459 89.21 -24.75 -25.46
C ILE A 459 89.26 -26.27 -25.30
N ARG A 460 88.09 -26.93 -25.17
CA ARG A 460 88.03 -28.40 -25.09
C ARG A 460 88.61 -29.08 -26.33
N GLN A 461 88.40 -28.51 -27.52
CA GLN A 461 89.02 -29.03 -28.75
C GLN A 461 90.55 -28.85 -28.73
N GLN A 462 91.03 -27.69 -28.30
CA GLN A 462 92.47 -27.41 -28.18
C GLN A 462 93.15 -28.35 -27.17
N VAL A 463 92.56 -28.54 -25.98
CA VAL A 463 93.07 -29.48 -24.96
C VAL A 463 93.14 -30.91 -25.51
N LYS A 464 92.13 -31.34 -26.29
CA LYS A 464 92.17 -32.66 -26.96
C LYS A 464 93.31 -32.76 -27.96
N MET A 465 93.60 -31.70 -28.73
CA MET A 465 94.74 -31.71 -29.65
C MET A 465 96.07 -31.78 -28.91
N ILE A 466 96.27 -30.94 -27.90
CA ILE A 466 97.50 -30.94 -27.07
C ILE A 466 97.68 -32.28 -26.37
N SER A 467 96.62 -32.89 -25.83
CA SER A 467 96.69 -34.21 -25.21
C SER A 467 97.12 -35.30 -26.20
N LYS A 468 96.64 -35.26 -27.45
CA LYS A 468 97.10 -36.19 -28.50
C LYS A 468 98.57 -35.97 -28.83
N GLU A 469 99.00 -34.72 -28.92
CA GLU A 469 100.39 -34.36 -29.22
C GLU A 469 101.34 -34.75 -28.08
N ASN A 470 100.95 -34.52 -26.83
CA ASN A 470 101.70 -34.98 -25.66
C ASN A 470 101.83 -36.50 -25.62
N ASN A 471 100.77 -37.25 -25.91
CA ASN A 471 100.86 -38.71 -25.98
C ASN A 471 101.82 -39.15 -27.08
N LYS A 472 101.76 -38.52 -28.26
CA LYS A 472 102.69 -38.82 -29.36
C LYS A 472 104.15 -38.52 -28.98
N LEU A 473 104.41 -37.38 -28.35
CA LEU A 473 105.74 -37.02 -27.85
C LEU A 473 106.22 -37.98 -26.74
N TYR A 474 105.31 -38.46 -25.89
CA TYR A 474 105.61 -39.45 -24.87
C TYR A 474 106.02 -40.79 -25.50
N ASP A 475 105.28 -41.25 -26.51
CA ASP A 475 105.61 -42.46 -27.28
C ASP A 475 106.96 -42.30 -28.01
N GLU A 476 107.23 -41.14 -28.60
CA GLU A 476 108.52 -40.81 -29.23
C GLU A 476 109.68 -40.80 -28.21
N LEU A 477 109.47 -40.23 -27.02
CA LEU A 477 110.46 -40.23 -25.94
C LEU A 477 110.72 -41.64 -25.38
N GLU A 478 109.68 -42.47 -25.27
CA GLU A 478 109.80 -43.86 -24.84
C GLU A 478 110.55 -44.69 -25.87
N PHE A 479 110.28 -44.48 -27.17
CA PHE A 479 111.03 -45.07 -28.27
C PHE A 479 112.52 -44.69 -28.21
N GLU A 480 112.84 -43.41 -28.06
CA GLU A 480 114.22 -42.91 -27.91
C GLU A 480 114.92 -43.48 -26.67
N LYS A 481 114.24 -43.55 -25.52
CA LYS A 481 114.79 -44.20 -24.31
C LYS A 481 115.09 -45.66 -24.55
N ASN A 482 114.18 -46.38 -25.20
CA ASN A 482 114.36 -47.80 -25.53
C ASN A 482 115.52 -47.99 -26.54
N GLN A 483 115.66 -47.08 -27.51
CA GLN A 483 116.79 -47.07 -28.45
C GLN A 483 118.12 -46.79 -27.73
N SER A 484 118.17 -45.81 -26.82
CA SER A 484 119.36 -45.50 -26.00
C SER A 484 119.74 -46.64 -25.06
N ILE A 485 118.77 -47.33 -24.47
CA ILE A 485 118.98 -48.54 -23.66
C ILE A 485 119.51 -49.68 -24.54
N MET A 486 118.96 -49.87 -25.74
CA MET A 486 119.41 -50.89 -26.69
C MET A 486 120.85 -50.61 -27.18
N GLU A 487 121.20 -49.35 -27.48
CA GLU A 487 122.57 -48.94 -27.81
C GLU A 487 123.56 -49.20 -26.66
N ARG A 488 123.12 -49.02 -25.41
CA ARG A 488 123.94 -49.34 -24.22
C ARG A 488 124.08 -50.84 -23.98
N LEU A 489 123.07 -51.65 -24.30
CA LEU A 489 123.10 -53.11 -24.15
C LEU A 489 123.93 -53.80 -25.24
N LEU A 490 123.85 -53.31 -26.49
CA LEU A 490 124.61 -53.86 -27.62
C LEU A 490 126.12 -53.56 -27.57
N ARG A 491 126.57 -52.67 -26.67
CA ARG A 491 128.00 -52.38 -26.44
C ARG A 491 128.68 -53.24 -25.37
N LYS A 492 128.00 -54.19 -24.71
CA LYS A 492 128.63 -55.04 -23.69
C LYS A 492 128.84 -56.50 -24.14
N ARG A 493 130.09 -56.72 -24.61
CA ARG A 493 130.96 -57.93 -24.64
C ARG A 493 131.08 -58.69 -25.98
N PRO A 494 132.24 -59.34 -26.29
CA PRO A 494 133.57 -59.37 -25.61
C PRO A 494 134.80 -59.14 -26.54
N SER A 495 135.94 -58.65 -25.99
CA SER A 495 137.36 -58.77 -26.47
C SER A 495 138.15 -57.55 -25.92
N GLY A 496 139.36 -57.60 -25.37
CA GLY A 496 140.37 -58.61 -25.04
C GLY A 496 141.56 -57.88 -24.35
N ILE A 497 142.39 -58.65 -23.63
CA ILE A 497 143.50 -58.30 -22.69
C ILE A 497 143.05 -57.95 -21.28
#